data_AF-A0A962VGL0-F1
#
_entry.id   AF-A0A962VGL0-F1
#
_cell.length_a   1.000
_cell.length_b   1.000
_cell.length_c   1.000
_cell.angle_alpha   90.00
_cell.angle_beta   90.00
_cell.angle_gamma   90.00
#
_symmetry.space_group_name_H-M   'P 1'
#
loop_
_entity.id
_entity.type
_entity.pdbx_description
1 polymer ?
#
loop_
_entity_poly.entity_id
_entity_poly.type
_entity_poly.pdbx_seq_one_letter_code
_entity_poly.pdbx_strand_id
1 'polypeptide(L)'
;MSTIFEVLRQEHDQHRRLLKQLAETHGDSDERRELFSQLQTELSSHANAEERAFYAVLLSDASTQPKSSHSIKEHQEIEEALTELAEMDFSSPQWLPKFKQL
;
A
#
# COMPACT_ATOMS: atom_id res chain seq x y z
N MET A 1 -9.96 -15.38 18.61
CA MET A 1 -10.02 -13.95 18.29
C MET A 1 -8.63 -13.53 17.90
N SER A 2 -8.45 -12.86 16.76
CA SER A 2 -7.15 -12.33 16.34
C SER A 2 -6.89 -10.98 17.02
N THR A 3 -5.64 -10.71 17.37
CA THR A 3 -5.18 -9.40 17.83
C THR A 3 -4.99 -8.43 16.66
N ILE A 4 -4.98 -7.12 16.92
CA ILE A 4 -4.69 -6.11 15.89
C ILE A 4 -3.34 -6.37 15.20
N PHE A 5 -2.31 -6.78 15.96
CA PHE A 5 -1.00 -7.10 15.40
C PHE A 5 -1.02 -8.30 14.45
N GLU A 6 -1.84 -9.31 14.73
CA GLU A 6 -1.99 -10.47 13.84
C GLU A 6 -2.72 -10.10 12.56
N VAL A 7 -3.74 -9.23 12.64
CA VAL A 7 -4.47 -8.72 11.48
C VAL A 7 -3.54 -7.89 10.59
N LEU A 8 -2.83 -6.90 11.15
CA LEU A 8 -1.89 -6.06 10.39
C LEU A 8 -0.81 -6.90 9.69
N ARG A 9 -0.29 -7.93 10.37
CA ARG A 9 0.70 -8.84 9.76
C ARG A 9 0.10 -9.64 8.59
N GLN A 10 -1.14 -10.12 8.71
CA GLN A 10 -1.82 -10.84 7.63
C GLN A 10 -2.06 -9.94 6.41
N GLU A 11 -2.45 -8.69 6.63
CA GLU A 11 -2.61 -7.67 5.59
C GLU A 11 -1.27 -7.37 4.91
N HIS A 12 -0.18 -7.17 5.68
CA HIS A 12 1.16 -7.00 5.12
C HIS A 12 1.58 -8.19 4.24
N ASP A 13 1.30 -9.42 4.67
CA ASP A 13 1.59 -10.61 3.87
C ASP A 13 0.74 -10.67 2.59
N GLN A 14 -0.51 -10.18 2.64
CA GLN A 14 -1.35 -10.03 1.45
C GLN A 14 -0.80 -8.98 0.49
N HIS A 15 -0.41 -7.80 0.98
CA HIS A 15 0.21 -6.76 0.16
C HIS A 15 1.48 -7.26 -0.54
N ARG A 16 2.35 -7.97 0.18
CA ARG A 16 3.56 -8.58 -0.41
C ARG A 16 3.23 -9.56 -1.53
N ARG A 17 2.17 -10.37 -1.39
CA ARG A 17 1.72 -11.29 -2.44
C ARG A 17 1.21 -10.53 -3.66
N LEU A 18 0.34 -9.53 -3.46
CA LEU A 18 -0.18 -8.70 -4.54
C LEU A 18 0.94 -7.99 -5.29
N LEU A 19 1.86 -7.35 -4.57
CA LEU A 19 3.02 -6.69 -5.17
C LEU A 19 3.86 -7.65 -6.04
N LYS A 20 4.09 -8.87 -5.54
CA LYS A 20 4.84 -9.89 -6.28
C LYS A 20 4.11 -10.33 -7.55
N GLN A 21 2.82 -10.66 -7.45
CA GLN A 21 2.03 -11.08 -8.62
C GLN A 21 1.98 -9.97 -9.66
N LEU A 22 1.79 -8.73 -9.22
CA LEU A 22 1.71 -7.58 -10.11
C LEU A 22 3.05 -7.33 -10.82
N ALA A 23 4.17 -7.53 -10.13
CA ALA A 23 5.53 -7.45 -10.71
C ALA A 23 5.82 -8.48 -11.81
N GLU A 24 5.03 -9.56 -11.87
CA GLU A 24 5.11 -10.65 -12.85
C GLU A 24 4.17 -10.41 -14.05
N THR A 25 3.28 -9.41 -14.01
CA THR A 25 2.36 -9.10 -15.12
C THR A 25 3.05 -8.35 -16.27
N HIS A 26 2.46 -8.43 -17.47
CA HIS A 26 2.98 -7.79 -18.68
C HIS A 26 1.89 -7.11 -19.50
N GLY A 27 2.23 -5.96 -20.09
CA GLY A 27 1.32 -5.18 -20.92
C GLY A 27 0.04 -4.77 -20.20
N ASP A 28 -0.97 -4.39 -20.98
CA ASP A 28 -2.28 -4.10 -20.47
C ASP A 28 -3.14 -5.37 -20.43
N SER A 29 -3.07 -6.11 -19.33
CA SER A 29 -3.88 -7.30 -19.11
C SER A 29 -4.97 -7.07 -18.07
N ASP A 30 -6.09 -7.78 -18.21
CA ASP A 30 -7.17 -7.77 -17.22
C ASP A 30 -6.65 -8.13 -15.82
N GLU A 31 -5.77 -9.13 -15.73
CA GLU A 31 -5.09 -9.52 -14.49
C GLU A 31 -4.31 -8.36 -13.86
N ARG A 32 -3.54 -7.58 -14.63
CA ARG A 32 -2.80 -6.42 -14.10
C ARG A 32 -3.76 -5.38 -13.53
N ARG A 33 -4.84 -5.08 -14.25
CA ARG A 33 -5.84 -4.09 -13.82
C ARG A 33 -6.54 -4.53 -12.55
N GLU A 34 -6.94 -5.79 -12.47
CA GLU A 34 -7.59 -6.38 -11.29
C GLU A 34 -6.66 -6.37 -10.08
N LEU A 35 -5.43 -6.88 -10.23
CA LEU A 35 -4.43 -6.90 -9.16
C LEU A 35 -4.08 -5.49 -8.67
N PHE A 36 -3.96 -4.52 -9.59
CA PHE A 36 -3.65 -3.14 -9.22
C PHE A 36 -4.81 -2.46 -8.50
N SER A 37 -6.05 -2.66 -8.97
CA SER A 37 -7.25 -2.18 -8.27
C SER A 37 -7.38 -2.77 -6.88
N GLN A 38 -7.07 -4.07 -6.73
CA GLN A 38 -7.08 -4.74 -5.45
C GLN A 38 -5.99 -4.16 -4.54
N LEU A 39 -4.75 -4.03 -5.01
CA LEU A 39 -3.64 -3.46 -4.24
C LEU A 39 -3.97 -2.06 -3.70
N GLN A 40 -4.53 -1.18 -4.53
CA GLN A 40 -4.94 0.16 -4.10
C GLN A 40 -5.98 0.13 -2.97
N THR A 41 -6.98 -0.73 -3.11
CA THR A 41 -8.05 -0.87 -2.11
C THR A 41 -7.49 -1.37 -0.78
N GLU A 42 -6.67 -2.43 -0.83
CA GLU A 42 -6.07 -3.05 0.35
C GLU A 42 -5.15 -2.04 1.08
N LEU A 43 -4.21 -1.40 0.37
CA LEU A 43 -3.29 -0.43 0.95
C LEU A 43 -4.01 0.78 1.56
N SER A 44 -5.01 1.34 0.86
CA SER A 44 -5.79 2.46 1.38
C SER A 44 -6.59 2.06 2.62
N SER A 45 -7.22 0.90 2.61
CA SER A 45 -8.01 0.42 3.76
C SER A 45 -7.12 0.14 4.98
N HIS A 46 -5.94 -0.45 4.75
CA HIS A 46 -4.94 -0.75 5.76
C HIS A 46 -4.39 0.53 6.40
N ALA A 47 -3.93 1.49 5.58
CA ALA A 47 -3.43 2.78 6.07
C ALA A 47 -4.47 3.50 6.94
N ASN A 48 -5.72 3.57 6.46
CA ASN A 48 -6.83 4.15 7.20
C ASN A 48 -7.07 3.44 8.55
N ALA A 49 -6.98 2.11 8.59
CA ALA A 49 -7.16 1.34 9.82
C ALA A 49 -6.02 1.56 10.81
N GLU A 50 -4.77 1.52 10.36
CA GLU A 50 -3.59 1.79 11.18
C GLU A 50 -3.64 3.20 11.77
N GLU A 51 -3.97 4.21 10.96
CA GLU A 51 -4.02 5.60 11.41
C GLU A 51 -5.07 5.84 12.48
N ARG A 52 -6.27 5.26 12.29
CA ARG A 52 -7.40 5.48 13.20
C ARG A 52 -7.31 4.64 14.47
N ALA A 53 -6.74 3.44 14.41
CA ALA A 53 -6.75 2.50 15.54
C ALA A 53 -5.41 2.37 16.24
N PHE A 54 -4.29 2.41 15.50
CA PHE A 54 -2.95 2.17 16.03
C PHE A 54 -2.20 3.48 16.25
N TYR A 55 -1.96 4.26 15.19
CA TYR A 55 -1.20 5.51 15.30
C TYR A 55 -1.93 6.58 16.11
N ALA A 56 -3.26 6.63 16.10
CA ALA A 56 -4.03 7.54 16.95
C ALA A 56 -3.63 7.44 18.45
N VAL A 57 -3.34 6.22 18.94
CA VAL A 57 -2.88 6.01 20.31
C VAL A 57 -1.42 6.44 20.46
N LEU A 58 -0.56 6.03 19.53
CA LEU A 58 0.89 6.30 19.59
C LEU A 58 1.25 7.78 19.39
N LEU A 59 0.42 8.56 18.71
CA LEU A 59 0.63 9.99 18.51
C LEU A 59 0.48 10.80 19.81
N SER A 60 -0.21 10.24 20.82
CA SER A 60 -0.39 10.90 22.12
C SER A 60 0.83 10.81 23.04
N ASP A 61 1.79 9.94 22.73
CA ASP A 61 3.04 9.77 23.48
C ASP A 61 4.21 10.39 22.71
N ALA A 62 4.91 11.33 23.37
CA ALA A 62 6.02 12.07 22.78
C ALA A 62 7.18 11.18 22.30
N SER A 63 7.35 9.99 22.87
CA SER A 63 8.39 9.03 22.48
C SER A 63 8.07 8.29 21.18
N THR A 64 6.78 8.10 20.87
CA THR A 64 6.31 7.37 19.67
C THR A 64 5.76 8.28 18.58
N GLN A 65 5.43 9.53 18.91
CA GLN A 65 4.93 10.51 17.94
C GLN A 65 5.84 10.66 16.71
N PRO A 66 7.17 10.85 16.81
CA PRO A 66 8.00 11.10 15.63
C PRO A 66 7.97 9.95 14.62
N LYS A 67 7.97 8.71 15.10
CA LYS A 67 7.88 7.52 14.25
C LYS A 67 6.49 7.37 13.64
N SER A 68 5.45 7.60 14.42
CA SER A 68 4.06 7.51 13.94
C SER A 68 3.79 8.55 12.85
N SER A 69 4.25 9.78 13.03
CA SER A 69 4.14 10.84 12.00
C SER A 69 4.95 10.51 10.75
N HIS A 70 6.11 9.86 10.88
CA HIS A 70 6.87 9.41 9.73
C HIS A 70 6.13 8.31 8.95
N SER A 71 5.57 7.32 9.63
CA SER A 71 4.80 6.24 8.97
C SER A 71 3.54 6.76 8.27
N ILE A 72 2.86 7.76 8.83
CA ILE A 72 1.74 8.43 8.15
C ILE A 72 2.20 9.13 6.87
N LYS A 73 3.39 9.74 6.88
CA LYS A 73 3.96 10.35 5.67
C LYS A 73 4.31 9.29 4.62
N GLU A 74 4.86 8.14 5.04
CA GLU A 74 5.14 7.02 4.13
C GLU A 74 3.85 6.49 3.47
N HIS A 75 2.71 6.45 4.19
CA HIS A 75 1.42 6.12 3.60
C HIS A 75 1.00 7.10 2.49
N GLN A 76 1.19 8.40 2.73
CA GLN A 76 0.88 9.44 1.74
C GLN A 76 1.76 9.31 0.49
N GLU A 77 3.06 9.05 0.68
CA GLU A 77 4.01 8.85 -0.43
C GLU A 77 3.63 7.61 -1.28
N ILE A 78 3.16 6.53 -0.65
CA ILE A 78 2.65 5.35 -1.37
C ILE A 78 1.37 5.68 -2.13
N GLU A 79 0.42 6.40 -1.52
CA GLU A 79 -0.84 6.80 -2.18
C GLU A 79 -0.59 7.69 -3.40
N GLU A 80 0.33 8.65 -3.30
CA GLU A 80 0.76 9.50 -4.41
C GLU A 80 1.36 8.68 -5.55
N ALA A 81 2.25 7.74 -5.24
CA ALA A 81 2.90 6.91 -6.25
C ALA A 81 1.93 5.91 -6.91
N LEU A 82 0.95 5.39 -6.17
CA LEU A 82 -0.15 4.59 -6.74
C LEU A 82 -1.05 5.42 -7.65
N THR A 83 -1.37 6.66 -7.26
CA THR A 83 -2.16 7.58 -8.09
C THR A 83 -1.44 7.87 -9.40
N GLU A 84 -0.14 8.15 -9.35
CA GLU A 84 0.67 8.39 -10.53
C GLU A 84 0.71 7.17 -11.48
N LEU A 85 0.76 5.95 -10.93
CA LEU A 85 0.65 4.71 -11.71
C LEU A 85 -0.74 4.50 -12.31
N ALA A 86 -1.80 4.89 -11.61
CA ALA A 86 -3.18 4.78 -12.07
C ALA A 86 -3.48 5.70 -13.25
N GLU A 87 -2.84 6.87 -13.30
CA GLU A 87 -2.94 7.84 -14.39
C GLU A 87 -2.12 7.44 -15.64
N MET A 88 -1.16 6.53 -15.49
CA MET A 88 -0.39 6.00 -16.61
C MET A 88 -1.18 4.97 -17.41
N ASP A 89 -0.95 4.94 -18.74
CA ASP A 89 -1.44 3.85 -19.58
C ASP A 89 -0.80 2.52 -19.12
N PHE A 90 -1.64 1.52 -18.81
CA PHE A 90 -1.19 0.20 -18.37
C PHE A 90 -0.34 -0.53 -19.41
N SER A 91 -0.48 -0.18 -20.69
CA SER A 91 0.35 -0.70 -21.78
C SER A 91 1.73 -0.02 -21.87
N SER A 92 1.93 1.09 -21.15
CA SER A 92 3.19 1.84 -21.16
C SER A 92 4.36 0.95 -20.74
N PRO A 93 5.47 0.94 -21.51
CA PRO A 93 6.67 0.20 -21.12
C PRO A 93 7.33 0.77 -19.87
N GLN A 94 6.99 2.01 -19.46
CA GLN A 94 7.46 2.65 -18.23
C GLN A 94 6.64 2.28 -16.99
N TRP A 95 5.44 1.71 -17.16
CA TRP A 95 4.53 1.39 -16.06
C TRP A 95 5.15 0.41 -15.06
N LEU A 96 5.62 -0.74 -15.54
CA LEU A 96 6.20 -1.78 -14.69
C LEU A 96 7.54 -1.36 -14.03
N PRO A 97 8.48 -0.69 -14.73
CA PRO A 97 9.66 -0.10 -14.09
C PRO A 97 9.32 0.85 -12.95
N LYS A 98 8.30 1.70 -13.13
CA LYS A 98 7.87 2.65 -12.10
C LYS A 98 7.19 1.95 -10.92
N PHE A 99 6.33 0.98 -11.19
CA PHE A 99 5.74 0.14 -10.16
C PHE A 99 6.79 -0.56 -9.29
N LYS A 100 7.92 -0.99 -9.88
CA LYS A 100 9.02 -1.64 -9.15
C LYS A 100 9.91 -0.68 -8.33
N GLN A 101 9.63 0.63 -8.37
CA GLN A 101 10.31 1.65 -7.55
C GLN A 101 9.51 2.01 -6.30
N LEU A 102 8.26 1.56 -6.19
CA LEU A 102 7.52 1.49 -4.93
C LEU A 102 8.22 0.55 -3.95
#